data_AF-A0A067MQ45-F1
#
_entry.id   AF-A0A067MQ45-F1
#
_cell.length_a   1.000
_cell.length_b   1.000
_cell.length_c   1.000
_cell.angle_alpha   90.00
_cell.angle_beta   90.00
_cell.angle_gamma   90.00
#
_symmetry.space_group_name_H-M   'P 1'
#
loop_
_entity.id
_entity.type
_entity.pdbx_description
1 polymer ?
#
loop_
_entity_poly.entity_id
_entity_poly.type
_entity_poly.pdbx_seq_one_letter_code
_entity_poly.pdbx_strand_id
1 'polypeptide(L)'
;MDHPDGEEAVLALCDAGANVDAADVHGHTPLHYAVWRGSASAVQLLLSRGASSLKRAESDICSPLHYASLLMSHPNGSEAVNSLLDAGWDVNTAGSNGWTPLHWAAQFHVPSAVLLLLKAGADPRACDNRGCQPLHHAANVVSSSGNRIQLIIMALLQAGADSDALSIEGCTPLEHAFLQGNISAAKVLIKAGATVCLWIYC
;
A
#
# COMPACT_ATOMS: atom_id res chain seq x y z
N MET A 1 19.59 -6.86 9.83
CA MET A 1 21.01 -7.21 9.65
C MET A 1 21.10 -8.05 8.39
N ASP A 2 21.61 -7.47 7.31
CA ASP A 2 21.94 -8.22 6.09
C ASP A 2 23.15 -9.12 6.39
N HIS A 3 22.97 -10.42 6.14
CA HIS A 3 24.05 -11.40 6.25
C HIS A 3 24.72 -11.49 4.87
N PRO A 4 26.04 -11.29 4.76
CA PRO A 4 26.76 -11.36 3.47
C PRO A 4 26.57 -12.71 2.76
N ASP A 5 26.37 -13.78 3.54
CA ASP A 5 26.12 -15.14 3.04
C ASP A 5 24.80 -15.24 2.23
N GLY A 6 23.82 -14.39 2.52
CA GLY A 6 22.53 -14.37 1.83
C GLY A 6 22.63 -13.79 0.42
N GLU A 7 23.40 -12.72 0.25
CA GLU A 7 23.67 -12.12 -1.05
C GLU A 7 24.49 -13.07 -1.93
N GLU A 8 25.52 -13.70 -1.35
CA GLU A 8 26.38 -14.66 -2.04
C GLU A 8 25.59 -15.91 -2.46
N ALA A 9 24.65 -16.37 -1.63
CA ALA A 9 23.74 -17.46 -1.99
C ALA A 9 22.78 -17.09 -3.14
N VAL A 10 22.20 -15.88 -3.13
CA VAL A 10 21.34 -15.42 -4.22
C VAL A 10 22.13 -15.26 -5.52
N LEU A 11 23.35 -14.70 -5.45
CA LEU A 11 24.28 -14.60 -6.58
C LEU A 11 24.59 -15.98 -7.16
N ALA A 12 25.02 -16.92 -6.33
CA ALA A 12 25.38 -18.27 -6.75
C ALA A 12 24.20 -19.01 -7.39
N LEU A 13 22.99 -18.86 -6.86
CA LEU A 13 21.78 -19.45 -7.42
C LEU A 13 21.44 -18.85 -8.80
N CYS A 14 21.52 -17.52 -8.94
CA CYS A 14 21.28 -16.86 -10.23
C CYS A 14 22.33 -17.27 -11.28
N ASP A 15 23.60 -17.37 -10.90
CA ASP A 15 24.70 -17.79 -11.79
C ASP A 15 24.57 -19.26 -12.20
N ALA A 16 23.99 -20.10 -11.33
CA ALA A 16 23.65 -21.49 -11.62
C ALA A 16 22.40 -21.65 -12.52
N GLY A 17 21.78 -20.55 -12.98
CA GLY A 17 20.61 -20.57 -13.85
C GLY A 17 19.28 -20.77 -13.13
N ALA A 18 19.22 -20.49 -11.82
CA ALA A 18 17.95 -20.48 -11.10
C ALA A 18 17.00 -19.44 -11.70
N ASN A 19 15.73 -19.81 -11.84
CA ASN A 19 14.70 -18.87 -12.26
C ASN A 19 14.44 -17.85 -11.14
N VAL A 20 14.89 -16.60 -11.34
CA VAL A 20 14.72 -15.47 -10.40
C VAL A 20 13.26 -15.15 -10.09
N ASP A 21 12.35 -15.58 -10.97
CA ASP A 21 10.90 -15.42 -10.84
C ASP A 21 10.18 -16.73 -10.49
N ALA A 22 10.91 -17.74 -9.99
CA ALA A 22 10.28 -18.95 -9.49
C ALA A 22 9.30 -18.59 -8.38
N ALA A 23 8.02 -18.92 -8.56
CA ALA A 23 6.99 -18.68 -7.57
C ALA A 23 6.71 -19.96 -6.77
N ASP A 24 6.46 -19.82 -5.47
CA ASP A 24 5.97 -20.90 -4.62
C ASP A 24 4.48 -21.22 -4.93
N VAL A 25 3.89 -22.17 -4.21
CA VAL A 25 2.47 -22.56 -4.35
C VAL A 25 1.48 -21.43 -4.03
N HIS A 26 1.96 -20.34 -3.44
CA HIS A 26 1.19 -19.15 -3.11
C HIS A 26 1.48 -17.97 -4.05
N GLY A 27 2.33 -18.16 -5.06
CA GLY A 27 2.70 -17.11 -6.00
C GLY A 27 3.84 -16.20 -5.52
N HIS A 28 4.47 -16.48 -4.38
CA HIS A 28 5.58 -15.67 -3.87
C HIS A 28 6.90 -15.98 -4.59
N THR A 29 7.53 -14.95 -5.11
CA THR A 29 8.85 -15.01 -5.75
C THR A 29 9.97 -14.69 -4.75
N PRO A 30 11.25 -14.98 -5.07
CA PRO A 30 12.40 -14.54 -4.28
C PRO A 30 12.35 -13.05 -3.92
N LEU A 31 11.82 -12.19 -4.81
CA LEU A 31 11.67 -10.76 -4.56
C LEU A 31 10.68 -10.47 -3.43
N HIS A 32 9.59 -11.24 -3.31
CA HIS A 32 8.64 -11.11 -2.19
C HIS A 32 9.32 -11.43 -0.86
N TYR A 33 10.16 -12.47 -0.81
CA TYR A 33 10.88 -12.83 0.40
C TYR A 33 11.98 -11.82 0.75
N ALA A 34 12.70 -11.28 -0.24
CA ALA A 34 13.68 -10.22 -0.02
C ALA A 34 13.03 -8.97 0.61
N VAL A 35 11.86 -8.58 0.09
CA VAL A 35 11.03 -7.52 0.67
C VAL A 35 10.54 -7.88 2.06
N TRP A 36 10.03 -9.09 2.28
CA TRP A 36 9.60 -9.55 3.60
C TRP A 36 10.71 -9.48 4.65
N ARG A 37 11.95 -9.73 4.24
CA ARG A 37 13.14 -9.63 5.11
C ARG A 37 13.63 -8.21 5.31
N GLY A 38 13.17 -7.24 4.52
CA GLY A 38 13.64 -5.86 4.54
C GLY A 38 15.01 -5.64 3.88
N SER A 39 15.53 -6.63 3.13
CA SER A 39 16.90 -6.61 2.61
C SER A 39 17.00 -5.80 1.31
N ALA A 40 17.53 -4.58 1.40
CA ALA A 40 17.75 -3.70 0.24
C ALA A 40 18.68 -4.35 -0.78
N SER A 41 19.78 -4.93 -0.31
CA SER A 41 20.77 -5.57 -1.19
C SER A 41 20.17 -6.74 -1.95
N ALA A 42 19.38 -7.60 -1.30
CA ALA A 42 18.74 -8.73 -1.97
C ALA A 42 17.69 -8.27 -2.99
N VAL A 43 16.92 -7.22 -2.68
CA VAL A 43 15.98 -6.60 -3.63
C VAL A 43 16.71 -6.09 -4.86
N GLN A 44 17.77 -5.30 -4.66
CA GLN A 44 18.59 -4.75 -5.75
C GLN A 44 19.23 -5.83 -6.61
N LEU A 45 19.81 -6.85 -5.97
CA LEU A 45 20.44 -7.95 -6.64
C LEU A 45 19.44 -8.71 -7.52
N LEU A 46 18.28 -9.09 -6.98
CA LEU A 46 17.24 -9.80 -7.73
C LEU A 46 16.76 -8.98 -8.93
N LEU A 47 16.55 -7.67 -8.77
CA LEU A 47 16.17 -6.78 -9.86
C LEU A 47 17.27 -6.65 -10.92
N SER A 48 18.54 -6.56 -10.50
CA SER A 48 19.68 -6.53 -11.43
C SER A 48 19.82 -7.80 -12.26
N ARG A 49 19.31 -8.93 -11.75
CA ARG A 49 19.25 -10.23 -12.46
C ARG A 49 17.96 -10.42 -13.25
N GLY A 50 17.13 -9.37 -13.36
CA GLY A 50 15.93 -9.38 -14.20
C GLY A 50 14.69 -9.97 -13.52
N ALA A 51 14.65 -10.06 -12.18
CA ALA A 51 13.42 -10.42 -11.47
C ALA A 51 12.30 -9.46 -11.88
N SER A 52 11.17 -10.01 -12.32
CA SER A 52 10.05 -9.19 -12.79
C SER A 52 9.37 -8.52 -11.59
N SER A 53 9.39 -7.20 -11.59
CA SER A 53 8.74 -6.34 -10.58
C SER A 53 7.22 -6.51 -10.51
N LEU A 54 6.63 -7.23 -11.46
CA LEU A 54 5.19 -7.19 -11.80
C LEU A 54 4.55 -8.57 -12.02
N LYS A 55 5.24 -9.69 -11.75
CA LYS A 55 4.58 -11.00 -11.90
C LYS A 55 3.53 -11.17 -10.81
N ARG A 56 2.26 -11.05 -11.25
CA ARG A 56 1.02 -11.45 -10.59
C ARG A 56 1.26 -12.66 -9.68
N ALA A 57 1.25 -12.45 -8.37
CA ALA A 57 0.62 -13.43 -7.51
C ALA A 57 -0.86 -13.47 -7.91
N GLU A 58 -1.47 -14.64 -8.01
CA GLU A 58 -2.85 -14.84 -8.47
C GLU A 58 -3.91 -14.12 -7.61
N SER A 59 -3.51 -13.49 -6.49
CA SER A 59 -4.36 -12.81 -5.53
C SER A 59 -3.96 -11.34 -5.36
N ASP A 60 -4.42 -10.44 -6.23
CA ASP A 60 -4.48 -8.96 -6.09
C ASP A 60 -3.20 -8.16 -5.68
N ILE A 61 -2.13 -8.79 -5.21
CA ILE A 61 -0.89 -8.19 -4.73
C ILE A 61 0.00 -7.98 -5.96
N CYS A 62 -0.16 -6.80 -6.58
CA CYS A 62 0.41 -6.51 -7.89
C CYS A 62 1.86 -5.98 -7.85
N SER A 63 2.39 -5.50 -6.71
CA SER A 63 3.81 -5.11 -6.64
C SER A 63 4.44 -5.39 -5.26
N PRO A 64 5.76 -5.62 -5.19
CA PRO A 64 6.50 -5.75 -3.94
C PRO A 64 6.31 -4.56 -2.98
N LEU A 65 6.09 -3.34 -3.49
CA LEU A 65 5.83 -2.17 -2.65
C LEU A 65 4.42 -2.19 -2.02
N HIS A 66 3.41 -2.74 -2.72
CA HIS A 66 2.10 -3.02 -2.13
C HIS A 66 2.23 -4.01 -0.99
N TYR A 67 2.97 -5.11 -1.21
CA TYR A 67 3.20 -6.12 -0.19
C TYR A 67 3.94 -5.56 1.03
N ALA A 68 5.02 -4.80 0.82
CA ALA A 68 5.78 -4.14 1.89
C ALA A 68 4.90 -3.22 2.77
N SER A 69 3.95 -2.52 2.15
CA SER A 69 3.03 -1.61 2.84
C SER A 69 2.11 -2.33 3.85
N LEU A 70 1.86 -3.62 3.65
CA LEU A 70 1.08 -4.45 4.58
C LEU A 70 1.93 -5.06 5.69
N LEU A 71 3.25 -5.17 5.49
CA LEU A 71 4.17 -5.81 6.42
C LEU A 71 4.61 -4.90 7.58
N MET A 72 4.05 -3.71 7.76
CA MET A 72 4.46 -2.82 8.87
C MET A 72 4.17 -3.37 10.27
N SER A 73 3.37 -4.43 10.39
CA SER A 73 3.21 -5.17 11.64
C SER A 73 4.40 -6.11 11.93
N HIS A 74 5.24 -6.39 10.94
CA HIS A 74 6.49 -7.11 11.10
C HIS A 74 7.63 -6.15 11.51
N PRO A 75 8.65 -6.65 12.23
CA PRO A 75 9.78 -5.85 12.69
C PRO A 75 10.49 -5.08 11.57
N ASN A 76 10.50 -5.64 10.36
CA ASN A 76 11.25 -5.12 9.22
C ASN A 76 10.37 -4.42 8.18
N GLY A 77 9.08 -4.19 8.46
CA GLY A 77 8.17 -3.60 7.47
C GLY A 77 8.59 -2.21 6.99
N SER A 78 9.05 -1.35 7.91
CA SER A 78 9.57 -0.03 7.56
C SER A 78 10.87 -0.11 6.73
N GLU A 79 11.75 -1.07 7.06
CA GLU A 79 12.98 -1.31 6.31
C GLU A 79 12.64 -1.79 4.90
N ALA A 80 11.68 -2.70 4.74
CA ALA A 80 11.22 -3.19 3.44
C ALA A 80 10.74 -2.07 2.52
N VAL A 81 9.94 -1.13 3.03
CA VAL A 81 9.46 0.01 2.23
C VAL A 81 10.60 0.93 1.86
N ASN A 82 11.48 1.30 2.81
CA ASN A 82 12.63 2.17 2.53
C ASN A 82 13.59 1.52 1.52
N SER A 83 13.91 0.23 1.69
CA SER A 83 14.75 -0.56 0.80
C SER A 83 14.24 -0.56 -0.65
N LEU A 84 12.93 -0.65 -0.85
CA LEU A 84 12.32 -0.57 -2.19
C LEU A 84 12.40 0.85 -2.77
N LEU A 85 12.14 1.87 -1.96
CA LEU A 85 12.23 3.27 -2.40
C LEU A 85 13.68 3.66 -2.76
N ASP A 86 14.66 3.24 -1.95
CA ASP A 86 16.09 3.38 -2.23
C ASP A 86 16.49 2.62 -3.50
N ALA A 87 15.75 1.57 -3.85
CA ALA A 87 15.88 0.86 -5.11
C ALA A 87 15.21 1.52 -6.32
N GLY A 88 14.73 2.76 -6.16
CA GLY A 88 14.16 3.55 -7.25
C GLY A 88 12.74 3.14 -7.64
N TRP A 89 12.04 2.41 -6.77
CA TRP A 89 10.63 2.09 -7.01
C TRP A 89 9.78 3.35 -6.90
N ASP A 90 8.89 3.52 -7.88
CA ASP A 90 7.91 4.60 -7.83
C ASP A 90 6.88 4.31 -6.72
N VAL A 91 6.84 5.20 -5.73
CA VAL A 91 5.91 5.16 -4.60
C VAL A 91 4.44 5.18 -5.04
N ASN A 92 4.17 5.69 -6.25
CA ASN A 92 2.83 5.79 -6.84
C ASN A 92 2.52 4.67 -7.84
N THR A 93 3.35 3.62 -7.91
CA THR A 93 3.12 2.48 -8.82
C THR A 93 1.73 1.91 -8.60
N ALA A 94 0.85 2.05 -9.61
CA ALA A 94 -0.49 1.52 -9.56
C ALA A 94 -0.53 0.03 -9.94
N GLY A 95 -1.29 -0.76 -9.18
CA GLY A 95 -1.66 -2.12 -9.52
C GLY A 95 -2.72 -2.19 -10.63
N SER A 96 -3.15 -3.40 -10.98
CA SER A 96 -4.11 -3.62 -12.08
C SER A 96 -5.49 -2.98 -11.87
N ASN A 97 -5.88 -2.76 -10.61
CA ASN A 97 -7.10 -2.07 -10.22
C ASN A 97 -6.91 -0.54 -10.02
N GLY A 98 -5.73 0.00 -10.36
CA GLY A 98 -5.38 1.39 -10.13
C GLY A 98 -4.95 1.69 -8.69
N TRP A 99 -4.90 0.70 -7.80
CA TRP A 99 -4.51 0.94 -6.41
C TRP A 99 -3.02 1.21 -6.33
N THR A 100 -2.65 2.29 -5.63
CA THR A 100 -1.27 2.55 -5.23
C THR A 100 -0.97 1.92 -3.86
N PRO A 101 0.30 1.84 -3.43
CA PRO A 101 0.66 1.39 -2.09
C PRO A 101 -0.09 2.16 -0.99
N LEU A 102 -0.38 3.44 -1.21
CA LEU A 102 -1.13 4.27 -0.27
C LEU A 102 -2.60 3.83 -0.14
N HIS A 103 -3.24 3.38 -1.23
CA HIS A 103 -4.58 2.80 -1.18
C HIS A 103 -4.63 1.56 -0.29
N TRP A 104 -3.64 0.66 -0.45
CA TRP A 104 -3.52 -0.54 0.38
C TRP A 104 -3.30 -0.18 1.86
N ALA A 105 -2.33 0.70 2.15
CA ALA A 105 -2.04 1.13 3.52
C ALA A 105 -3.29 1.77 4.20
N ALA A 106 -4.07 2.53 3.44
CA ALA A 106 -5.33 3.11 3.90
C ALA A 106 -6.43 2.06 4.13
N GLN A 107 -6.68 1.17 3.17
CA GLN A 107 -7.69 0.11 3.25
C GLN A 107 -7.45 -0.84 4.43
N PHE A 108 -6.20 -1.25 4.66
CA PHE A 108 -5.83 -2.23 5.70
C PHE A 108 -5.52 -1.57 7.06
N HIS A 109 -5.77 -0.27 7.20
CA HIS A 109 -5.54 0.51 8.40
C HIS A 109 -4.16 0.32 9.01
N VAL A 110 -3.13 0.62 8.21
CA VAL A 110 -1.72 0.52 8.61
C VAL A 110 -1.12 1.94 8.72
N PRO A 111 -1.27 2.65 9.86
CA PRO A 111 -0.89 4.06 9.94
C PRO A 111 0.60 4.31 9.68
N SER A 112 1.47 3.40 10.13
CA SER A 112 2.91 3.52 9.89
C SER A 112 3.25 3.50 8.41
N ALA A 113 2.59 2.67 7.59
CA ALA A 113 2.78 2.64 6.14
C ALA A 113 2.28 3.93 5.52
N VAL A 114 1.08 4.39 5.90
CA VAL A 114 0.51 5.65 5.39
C VAL A 114 1.47 6.80 5.62
N LEU A 115 1.98 6.96 6.86
CA LEU A 115 2.90 8.04 7.19
C LEU A 115 4.23 7.95 6.42
N LEU A 116 4.79 6.75 6.27
CA LEU A 116 6.03 6.53 5.55
C LEU A 116 5.85 6.83 4.05
N LEU A 117 4.81 6.28 3.42
CA LEU A 117 4.51 6.49 2.00
C LEU A 117 4.25 7.96 1.69
N LEU A 118 3.48 8.67 2.53
CA LEU A 118 3.26 10.11 2.38
C LEU A 118 4.56 10.89 2.50
N LYS A 119 5.43 10.54 3.46
CA LYS A 119 6.77 11.14 3.59
C LYS A 119 7.65 10.87 2.36
N ALA A 120 7.47 9.72 1.73
CA ALA A 120 8.15 9.34 0.50
C ALA A 120 7.55 9.97 -0.78
N GLY A 121 6.52 10.81 -0.66
CA GLY A 121 5.91 11.52 -1.79
C GLY A 121 4.78 10.76 -2.48
N ALA A 122 4.14 9.80 -1.80
CA ALA A 122 2.90 9.20 -2.29
C ALA A 122 1.83 10.26 -2.48
N ASP A 123 1.14 10.23 -3.63
CA ASP A 123 0.05 11.15 -3.95
C ASP A 123 -1.22 10.77 -3.16
N PRO A 124 -1.66 11.61 -2.19
CA PRO A 124 -2.87 11.35 -1.43
C PRO A 124 -4.15 11.51 -2.25
N ARG A 125 -4.06 12.07 -3.47
CA ARG A 125 -5.17 12.25 -4.42
C ARG A 125 -5.15 11.26 -5.58
N ALA A 126 -4.22 10.30 -5.59
CA ALA A 126 -4.22 9.24 -6.60
C ALA A 126 -5.59 8.55 -6.63
N CYS A 127 -6.16 8.34 -7.81
CA CYS A 127 -7.45 7.68 -7.96
C CYS A 127 -7.26 6.25 -8.48
N ASP A 128 -7.98 5.30 -7.89
CA ASP A 128 -8.11 3.95 -8.44
C ASP A 128 -9.02 3.92 -9.68
N ASN A 129 -9.22 2.73 -10.26
CA ASN A 129 -10.09 2.55 -11.43
C ASN A 129 -11.58 2.89 -11.17
N ARG A 130 -11.99 3.07 -9.90
CA ARG A 130 -13.31 3.53 -9.49
C ARG A 130 -13.32 5.01 -9.12
N GLY A 131 -12.27 5.75 -9.42
CA GLY A 131 -12.15 7.17 -9.04
C GLY A 131 -11.99 7.37 -7.53
N CYS A 132 -11.78 6.31 -6.76
CA CYS A 132 -11.63 6.40 -5.32
C CYS A 132 -10.20 6.78 -4.97
N GLN A 133 -10.05 7.85 -4.17
CA GLN A 133 -8.80 8.20 -3.49
C GLN A 133 -8.52 7.28 -2.28
N PRO A 134 -7.28 7.19 -1.75
CA PRO A 134 -6.97 6.44 -0.54
C PRO A 134 -7.88 6.77 0.65
N LEU A 135 -8.37 8.01 0.73
CA LEU A 135 -9.30 8.45 1.77
C LEU A 135 -10.65 7.69 1.74
N HIS A 136 -11.17 7.35 0.56
CA HIS A 136 -12.37 6.52 0.42
C HIS A 136 -12.15 5.14 1.04
N HIS A 137 -11.00 4.53 0.77
CA HIS A 137 -10.63 3.21 1.29
C HIS A 137 -10.42 3.21 2.81
N ALA A 138 -9.79 4.26 3.35
CA ALA A 138 -9.69 4.44 4.79
C ALA A 138 -11.07 4.45 5.46
N ALA A 139 -12.05 5.11 4.83
CA ALA A 139 -13.43 5.23 5.31
C ALA A 139 -14.28 3.97 5.10
N ASN A 140 -14.01 3.18 4.06
CA ASN A 140 -14.80 2.02 3.65
C ASN A 140 -14.73 0.84 4.64
N VAL A 141 -13.61 0.62 5.32
CA VAL A 141 -13.46 -0.55 6.19
C VAL A 141 -13.84 -0.22 7.63
N VAL A 142 -14.75 -1.01 8.21
CA VAL A 142 -15.03 -0.95 9.65
C VAL A 142 -13.91 -1.66 10.40
N SER A 143 -13.25 -0.95 11.31
CA SER A 143 -12.26 -1.54 12.21
C SER A 143 -12.63 -1.29 13.66
N SER A 144 -12.50 -2.33 14.48
CA SER A 144 -12.66 -2.25 15.93
C SER A 144 -11.62 -1.34 16.60
N SER A 145 -10.60 -0.88 15.85
CA SER A 145 -9.49 -0.06 16.32
C SER A 145 -9.67 1.42 15.95
N GLY A 146 -10.67 2.09 16.54
CA GLY A 146 -11.06 3.47 16.20
C GLY A 146 -9.94 4.54 16.25
N ASN A 147 -8.85 4.30 16.97
CA ASN A 147 -7.72 5.24 17.02
C ASN A 147 -6.87 5.22 15.74
N ARG A 148 -6.77 4.08 15.05
CA ARG A 148 -5.92 3.95 13.85
C ARG A 148 -6.53 4.68 12.66
N ILE A 149 -7.85 4.56 12.49
CA ILE A 149 -8.58 5.20 11.39
C ILE A 149 -8.53 6.72 11.49
N GLN A 150 -8.61 7.27 12.71
CA GLN A 150 -8.46 8.70 12.93
C GLN A 150 -7.08 9.19 12.49
N LEU A 151 -6.00 8.49 12.86
CA LEU A 151 -4.65 8.87 12.48
C LEU A 151 -4.47 8.86 10.95
N ILE A 152 -5.01 7.86 10.27
CA ILE A 152 -4.91 7.72 8.81
C ILE A 152 -5.68 8.83 8.09
N ILE A 153 -6.94 9.06 8.47
CA ILE A 153 -7.77 10.11 7.85
C ILE A 153 -7.10 11.48 8.04
N MET A 154 -6.65 11.78 9.26
CA MET A 154 -5.98 13.05 9.53
C MET A 154 -4.67 13.19 8.73
N ALA A 155 -3.87 12.12 8.62
CA ALA A 155 -2.63 12.14 7.85
C ALA A 155 -2.88 12.38 6.35
N LEU A 156 -3.87 11.69 5.77
CA LEU A 156 -4.25 11.86 4.37
C LEU A 156 -4.74 13.29 4.08
N LEU A 157 -5.63 13.83 4.93
CA LEU A 157 -6.14 15.20 4.80
C LEU A 157 -5.03 16.24 4.96
N GLN A 158 -4.12 16.06 5.93
CA GLN A 158 -2.97 16.94 6.10
C GLN A 158 -2.00 16.90 4.92
N ALA A 159 -1.87 15.75 4.26
CA ALA A 159 -1.09 15.62 3.03
C ALA A 159 -1.81 16.22 1.80
N GLY A 160 -3.07 16.62 1.93
CA GLY A 160 -3.84 17.26 0.87
C GLY A 160 -4.81 16.32 0.13
N ALA A 161 -5.18 15.16 0.70
CA ALA A 161 -6.33 14.41 0.20
C ALA A 161 -7.57 15.30 0.15
N ASP A 162 -8.43 15.10 -0.85
CA ASP A 162 -9.67 15.85 -0.95
C ASP A 162 -10.78 15.11 -0.18
N SER A 163 -11.32 15.76 0.85
CA SER A 163 -12.35 15.20 1.73
C SER A 163 -13.69 14.97 1.02
N ASP A 164 -13.93 15.69 -0.07
CA ASP A 164 -15.17 15.67 -0.84
C ASP A 164 -14.96 15.15 -2.27
N ALA A 165 -13.83 14.48 -2.51
CA ALA A 165 -13.57 13.81 -3.77
C ALA A 165 -14.70 12.83 -4.10
N LEU A 166 -15.10 12.75 -5.36
CA LEU A 166 -16.16 11.86 -5.81
C LEU A 166 -15.56 10.63 -6.50
N SER A 167 -16.05 9.45 -6.10
CA SER A 167 -15.86 8.23 -6.89
C SER A 167 -16.62 8.31 -8.22
N ILE A 168 -16.42 7.34 -9.11
CA ILE A 168 -17.21 7.22 -10.36
C ILE A 168 -18.72 7.05 -10.09
N GLU A 169 -19.08 6.55 -8.91
CA GLU A 169 -20.47 6.38 -8.47
C GLU A 169 -21.03 7.68 -7.88
N GLY A 170 -20.23 8.75 -7.83
CA GLY A 170 -20.61 10.03 -7.24
C GLY A 170 -20.59 10.04 -5.71
N CYS A 171 -19.94 9.05 -5.08
CA CYS A 171 -19.89 8.95 -3.62
C CYS A 171 -18.62 9.58 -3.04
N THR A 172 -18.77 10.36 -1.99
CA THR A 172 -17.68 10.91 -1.17
C THR A 172 -17.08 9.86 -0.22
N PRO A 173 -15.89 10.12 0.38
CA PRO A 173 -15.37 9.29 1.46
C PRO A 173 -16.31 9.22 2.67
N LEU A 174 -17.02 10.30 2.97
CA LEU A 174 -17.99 10.34 4.07
C LEU A 174 -19.19 9.44 3.80
N GLU A 175 -19.72 9.44 2.57
CA GLU A 175 -20.81 8.54 2.17
C GLU A 175 -20.37 7.08 2.21
N HIS A 176 -19.15 6.76 1.79
CA HIS A 176 -18.58 5.41 1.97
C HIS A 176 -18.56 4.99 3.44
N ALA A 177 -18.16 5.89 4.35
CA ALA A 177 -18.21 5.59 5.78
C ALA A 177 -19.64 5.27 6.25
N PHE A 178 -20.65 5.99 5.77
CA PHE A 178 -22.04 5.74 6.12
C PHE A 178 -22.58 4.43 5.54
N LEU A 179 -22.32 4.15 4.26
CA LEU A 179 -22.75 2.93 3.58
C LEU A 179 -22.25 1.66 4.29
N GLN A 180 -21.06 1.74 4.88
CA GLN A 180 -20.42 0.63 5.58
C GLN A 180 -20.68 0.63 7.10
N GLY A 181 -21.39 1.62 7.63
CA GLY A 181 -21.63 1.76 9.07
C GLY A 181 -20.37 2.13 9.87
N ASN A 182 -19.35 2.71 9.24
CA ASN A 182 -18.11 3.14 9.88
C ASN A 182 -18.28 4.48 10.62
N ILE A 183 -18.94 4.43 11.77
CA ILE A 183 -19.25 5.61 12.59
C ILE A 183 -17.97 6.37 12.99
N SER A 184 -16.86 5.67 13.24
CA SER A 184 -15.59 6.30 13.62
C SER A 184 -15.01 7.13 12.48
N ALA A 185 -14.96 6.59 11.25
CA ALA A 185 -14.52 7.35 10.09
C ALA A 185 -15.42 8.55 9.83
N ALA A 186 -16.75 8.36 9.85
CA ALA A 186 -17.71 9.42 9.61
C ALA A 186 -17.53 10.59 10.61
N LYS A 187 -17.37 10.28 11.91
CA LYS A 187 -17.11 11.30 12.94
C LYS A 187 -15.83 12.10 12.67
N VAL A 188 -14.76 11.42 12.26
CA VAL A 188 -13.47 12.08 11.98
C VAL A 188 -13.57 12.96 10.73
N LEU A 189 -14.19 12.45 9.65
CA LEU A 189 -14.39 13.20 8.41
C LEU A 189 -15.25 14.46 8.63
N ILE A 190 -16.36 14.34 9.37
CA ILE A 190 -17.21 15.48 9.73
C ILE A 190 -16.41 16.50 10.55
N LYS A 191 -15.64 16.05 11.54
CA LYS A 191 -14.80 16.94 12.37
C LYS A 191 -13.71 17.62 11.54
N ALA A 192 -13.24 16.98 10.48
CA ALA A 192 -12.24 17.53 9.57
C ALA A 192 -12.83 18.44 8.49
N GLY A 193 -14.15 18.62 8.45
CA GLY A 193 -14.83 19.54 7.55
C GLY A 193 -15.36 18.93 6.25
N ALA A 194 -15.41 17.59 6.15
CA ALA A 194 -16.05 16.93 5.00
C ALA A 194 -17.52 17.34 4.89
N THR A 195 -17.96 17.64 3.67
CA THR A 195 -19.30 18.12 3.41
C THR A 195 -20.31 17.00 3.63
N VAL A 196 -21.31 17.24 4.47
CA VAL A 196 -22.43 16.32 4.66
C VAL A 196 -23.44 16.55 3.53
N CYS A 197 -23.20 15.93 2.39
CA CYS A 197 -24.18 15.91 1.30
C CYS A 197 -25.29 14.89 1.65
N LEU A 198 -26.54 15.38 1.73
CA LEU A 198 -27.73 14.57 2.01
C LEU A 198 -28.38 13.98 0.74
N TRP A 199 -27.68 13.98 -0.40
CA TRP A 199 -28.21 13.41 -1.64
C TRP A 199 -28.00 11.89 -1.64
N ILE A 200 -28.69 11.20 -0.76
CA ILE A 200 -28.88 9.75 -0.88
C ILE A 200 -29.73 9.55 -2.14
N TYR A 201 -29.10 9.35 -3.29
CA TYR A 201 -29.78 8.79 -4.44
C TYR A 201 -30.01 7.30 -4.14
N CYS A 202 -31.18 7.03 -3.55
CA CYS A 202 -31.81 5.71 -3.55
C CYS A 202 -32.13 5.27 -4.99
#